data_AF-A0A443NJ73-F1
#
_entry.id   AF-A0A443NJ73-F1
#
_cell.length_a   1.000
_cell.length_b   1.000
_cell.length_c   1.000
_cell.angle_alpha   90.00
_cell.angle_beta   90.00
_cell.angle_gamma   90.00
#
_symmetry.space_group_name_H-M   'P 1'
#
loop_
_entity.id
_entity.type
_entity.pdbx_description
1 polymer ?
#
loop_
_entity_poly.entity_id
_entity_poly.type
_entity_poly.pdbx_seq_one_letter_code
_entity_poly.pdbx_strand_id
1 'polypeptide(L)'
;MDLSPDLDKYIHESIAHTLGLPVSSKTLELKLAATEEARNHLQNQIFRLEEQLKEKDQKLDGSRAEAAMNAQALKKCVEEIQNLSKEREHLLNQCRRWEKECALYDRDREALMEFGNDADERAKEAEARALEAENSCRGLSEELEYYKHEFKRRTMNEAKAAEELLVLRQRKEELELARLQGCSDNHLACSQCSSVRENKETGSCLLSTVPDDSSGVGTIEEVQILQPVMSSILAKANSTRQLKDEVAANPRSFLEAHMGQEPCQRLWKSLKPLTKDILALAAEVELLQKDKEHLRINLHRAEEEVKVLFEENNVLHKEYKKLLRQCTREKNHVGSEGKHATSVSAKGKRKSSPRTPSSPDRTVEFCGPDSPRQPLSPLQQNSPDSRMRKK
;
A
#
# COMPACT_ATOMS: atom_id res chain seq x y z
N MET A 1 -74.94 -14.26 93.47
CA MET A 1 -75.56 -14.23 92.14
C MET A 1 -76.28 -15.55 92.01
N ASP A 2 -77.60 -15.53 92.08
CA ASP A 2 -78.37 -16.76 92.07
C ASP A 2 -78.36 -17.31 90.65
N LEU A 3 -77.78 -18.50 90.49
CA LEU A 3 -77.79 -19.20 89.22
C LEU A 3 -79.23 -19.62 88.91
N SER A 4 -79.59 -19.62 87.62
CA SER A 4 -80.89 -20.12 87.19
C SER A 4 -81.11 -21.53 87.74
N PRO A 5 -82.30 -21.87 88.26
CA PRO A 5 -82.57 -23.18 88.85
C PRO A 5 -82.30 -24.35 87.87
N ASP A 6 -82.42 -24.10 86.57
CA ASP A 6 -82.08 -25.09 85.52
C ASP A 6 -80.57 -25.30 85.38
N LEU A 7 -79.78 -24.24 85.55
CA LEU A 7 -78.33 -24.28 85.49
C LEU A 7 -77.76 -24.95 86.74
N ASP A 8 -78.32 -24.65 87.90
CA ASP A 8 -77.93 -25.24 89.19
C ASP A 8 -78.21 -26.75 89.22
N LYS A 9 -79.38 -27.16 88.68
CA LYS A 9 -79.72 -28.57 88.48
C LYS A 9 -78.77 -29.27 87.49
N TYR A 10 -78.43 -28.62 86.39
CA TYR A 10 -77.46 -29.16 85.41
C TYR A 10 -76.05 -29.34 86.00
N ILE A 11 -75.61 -28.39 86.84
CA ILE A 11 -74.31 -28.46 87.53
C ILE A 11 -74.34 -29.61 88.56
N HIS A 12 -75.38 -29.70 89.38
CA HIS A 12 -75.53 -30.78 90.36
C HIS A 12 -75.56 -32.17 89.70
N GLU A 13 -76.36 -32.33 88.65
CA GLU A 13 -76.44 -33.58 87.89
C GLU A 13 -75.14 -33.88 87.11
N SER A 14 -74.38 -32.85 86.72
CA SER A 14 -73.06 -33.03 86.12
C SER A 14 -72.02 -33.53 87.11
N ILE A 15 -71.99 -32.99 88.33
CA ILE A 15 -71.11 -33.46 89.41
C ILE A 15 -71.48 -34.89 89.79
N ALA A 16 -72.78 -35.18 89.93
CA ALA A 16 -73.27 -36.53 90.21
C ALA A 16 -72.83 -37.54 89.13
N HIS A 17 -72.89 -37.16 87.86
CA HIS A 17 -72.40 -37.99 86.75
C HIS A 17 -70.89 -38.29 86.86
N THR A 18 -70.07 -37.28 87.16
CA THR A 18 -68.61 -37.44 87.32
C THR A 18 -68.25 -38.34 88.51
N LEU A 19 -69.12 -38.39 89.53
CA LEU A 19 -68.99 -39.27 90.70
C LEU A 19 -69.60 -40.67 90.49
N GLY A 20 -70.12 -40.98 89.29
CA GLY A 20 -70.69 -42.29 88.95
C GLY A 20 -72.14 -42.52 89.44
N LEU A 21 -72.84 -41.47 89.85
CA LEU A 21 -74.23 -41.54 90.28
C LEU A 21 -75.20 -41.45 89.07
N PRO A 22 -76.40 -42.07 89.15
CA PRO A 22 -77.37 -42.04 88.08
C PRO A 22 -77.88 -40.61 87.82
N VAL A 23 -77.93 -40.23 86.56
CA VAL A 23 -78.28 -38.88 86.08
C VAL A 23 -79.65 -38.93 85.39
N SER A 24 -80.37 -37.80 85.35
CA SER A 24 -81.64 -37.76 84.62
C SER A 24 -81.42 -37.87 83.11
N SER A 25 -82.37 -38.51 82.40
CA SER A 25 -82.36 -38.60 80.92
C SER A 25 -82.21 -37.24 80.26
N LYS A 26 -82.88 -36.23 80.81
CA LYS A 26 -82.89 -34.85 80.30
C LYS A 26 -81.49 -34.23 80.32
N THR A 27 -80.68 -34.48 81.36
CA THR A 27 -79.30 -33.97 81.42
C THR A 27 -78.37 -34.71 80.46
N LEU A 28 -78.59 -36.00 80.23
CA LEU A 28 -77.84 -36.75 79.21
C LEU A 28 -78.15 -36.27 77.79
N GLU A 29 -79.43 -36.01 77.48
CA GLU A 29 -79.86 -35.45 76.19
C GLU A 29 -79.26 -34.06 75.94
N LEU A 30 -79.26 -33.19 76.96
CA LEU A 30 -78.63 -31.87 76.85
C LEU A 30 -77.12 -31.95 76.63
N LYS A 31 -76.43 -32.87 77.31
CA LYS A 31 -74.99 -33.11 77.09
C LYS A 31 -74.72 -33.66 75.71
N LEU A 32 -75.54 -34.62 75.24
CA LEU A 32 -75.43 -35.17 73.90
C LEU A 32 -75.58 -34.05 72.85
N ALA A 33 -76.65 -33.24 72.94
CA ALA A 33 -76.89 -32.12 72.05
C ALA A 33 -75.73 -31.10 72.05
N ALA A 34 -75.23 -30.72 73.23
CA ALA A 34 -74.08 -29.81 73.34
C ALA A 34 -72.80 -30.41 72.73
N THR A 35 -72.54 -31.71 72.92
CA THR A 35 -71.38 -32.38 72.31
C THR A 35 -71.51 -32.51 70.79
N GLU A 36 -72.71 -32.76 70.27
CA GLU A 36 -72.99 -32.79 68.83
C GLU A 36 -72.82 -31.41 68.19
N GLU A 37 -73.29 -30.34 68.86
CA GLU A 37 -73.08 -28.96 68.42
C GLU A 37 -71.59 -28.60 68.40
N ALA A 38 -70.85 -28.93 69.46
CA ALA A 38 -69.40 -28.74 69.52
C ALA A 38 -68.66 -29.53 68.43
N ARG A 39 -69.05 -30.78 68.18
CA ARG A 39 -68.51 -31.62 67.11
C ARG A 39 -68.77 -30.99 65.74
N ASN A 40 -70.00 -30.54 65.47
CA ASN A 40 -70.36 -29.87 64.23
C ASN A 40 -69.58 -28.55 64.05
N HIS A 41 -69.40 -27.77 65.12
CA HIS A 41 -68.60 -26.55 65.10
C HIS A 41 -67.13 -26.82 64.74
N LEU A 42 -66.51 -27.83 65.37
CA LEU A 42 -65.15 -28.26 65.04
C LEU A 42 -65.05 -28.76 63.61
N GLN A 43 -66.01 -29.56 63.16
CA GLN A 43 -66.06 -30.05 61.78
C GLN A 43 -66.13 -28.90 60.76
N ASN A 44 -66.94 -27.88 61.02
CA ASN A 44 -67.00 -26.66 60.20
C ASN A 44 -65.72 -25.82 60.27
N GLN A 45 -65.00 -25.82 61.40
CA GLN A 45 -63.68 -25.18 61.47
C GLN A 45 -62.65 -25.94 60.63
N ILE A 46 -62.64 -27.27 60.71
CA ILE A 46 -61.74 -28.12 59.90
C ILE A 46 -61.96 -27.85 58.42
N PHE A 47 -63.21 -27.88 57.95
CA PHE A 47 -63.51 -27.59 56.54
C PHE A 47 -63.05 -26.18 56.10
N ARG A 48 -63.25 -25.16 56.95
CA ARG A 48 -62.77 -23.80 56.65
C ARG A 48 -61.26 -23.72 56.57
N LEU A 49 -60.54 -24.42 57.46
CA LEU A 49 -59.08 -24.46 57.45
C LEU A 49 -58.54 -25.23 56.25
N GLU A 50 -59.18 -26.33 55.86
CA GLU A 50 -58.83 -27.09 54.66
C GLU A 50 -59.01 -26.25 53.38
N GLU A 51 -60.11 -25.51 53.26
CA GLU A 51 -60.34 -24.60 52.15
C GLU A 51 -59.28 -23.49 52.10
N GLN A 52 -58.97 -22.87 53.24
CA GLN A 52 -57.92 -21.85 53.34
C GLN A 52 -56.54 -22.40 53.00
N LEU A 53 -56.19 -23.61 53.46
CA LEU A 53 -54.92 -24.25 53.13
C LEU A 53 -54.80 -24.47 51.61
N LYS A 54 -55.86 -24.99 50.99
CA LYS A 54 -55.92 -25.21 49.54
C LYS A 54 -55.78 -23.91 48.75
N GLU A 55 -56.43 -22.83 49.19
CA GLU A 55 -56.29 -21.51 48.56
C GLU A 55 -54.85 -20.98 48.67
N LYS A 56 -54.20 -21.15 49.84
CA LYS A 56 -52.81 -20.75 50.03
C LYS A 56 -51.84 -21.58 49.21
N ASP A 57 -52.06 -22.89 49.10
CA ASP A 57 -51.25 -23.78 48.26
C ASP A 57 -51.33 -23.36 46.77
N GLN A 58 -52.53 -23.06 46.27
CA GLN A 58 -52.71 -22.56 44.90
C GLN A 58 -51.97 -21.22 44.67
N LYS A 59 -52.03 -20.30 45.64
CA LYS A 59 -51.29 -19.03 45.58
C LYS A 59 -49.77 -19.24 45.60
N LEU A 60 -49.29 -20.19 46.41
CA LEU A 60 -47.86 -20.54 46.46
C LEU A 60 -47.39 -21.16 45.14
N ASP A 61 -48.16 -22.06 44.55
CA ASP A 61 -47.84 -22.68 43.27
C ASP A 61 -47.83 -21.64 42.13
N GLY A 62 -48.80 -20.72 42.12
CA GLY A 62 -48.81 -19.59 41.19
C GLY A 62 -47.56 -18.71 41.33
N SER A 63 -47.21 -18.35 42.57
CA SER A 63 -46.01 -17.53 42.85
C SER A 63 -44.72 -18.26 42.46
N ARG A 64 -44.64 -19.58 42.68
CA ARG A 64 -43.49 -20.41 42.28
C ARG A 64 -43.36 -20.49 40.76
N ALA A 65 -44.46 -20.68 40.04
CA ALA A 65 -44.46 -20.71 38.58
C ALA A 65 -44.01 -19.37 37.99
N GLU A 66 -44.52 -18.25 38.52
CA GLU A 66 -44.13 -16.90 38.11
C GLU A 66 -42.63 -16.65 38.38
N ALA A 67 -42.15 -16.97 39.59
CA ALA A 67 -40.74 -16.83 39.94
C ALA A 67 -39.82 -17.68 39.03
N ALA A 68 -40.24 -18.88 38.65
CA ALA A 68 -39.49 -19.75 37.75
C ALA A 68 -39.40 -19.17 36.33
N MET A 69 -40.51 -18.66 35.79
CA MET A 69 -40.52 -17.99 34.48
C MET A 69 -39.64 -16.73 34.49
N ASN A 70 -39.74 -15.91 35.54
CA ASN A 70 -38.92 -14.71 35.70
C ASN A 70 -37.43 -15.03 35.81
N ALA A 71 -37.06 -16.07 36.57
CA ALA A 71 -35.67 -16.52 36.67
C ALA A 71 -35.12 -17.00 35.31
N GLN A 72 -35.93 -17.72 34.53
CA GLN A 72 -35.53 -18.15 33.18
C GLN A 72 -35.38 -16.97 32.22
N ALA A 73 -36.27 -15.98 32.27
CA ALA A 73 -36.18 -14.77 31.47
C ALA A 73 -34.91 -13.97 31.80
N LEU A 74 -34.63 -13.77 33.09
CA LEU A 74 -33.41 -13.10 33.55
C LEU A 74 -32.15 -13.84 33.09
N LYS A 75 -32.13 -15.18 33.17
CA LYS A 75 -31.00 -15.97 32.67
C LYS A 75 -30.72 -15.72 31.19
N LYS A 76 -31.76 -15.73 30.35
CA LYS A 76 -31.63 -15.43 28.90
C LYS A 76 -31.12 -14.01 28.67
N CYS A 77 -31.64 -13.02 29.40
CA CYS A 77 -31.16 -11.64 29.29
C CYS A 77 -29.67 -11.51 29.66
N VAL A 78 -29.22 -12.20 30.70
CA VAL A 78 -27.80 -12.19 31.10
C VAL A 78 -26.92 -12.82 30.02
N GLU A 79 -27.33 -13.95 29.45
CA GLU A 79 -26.62 -14.60 28.34
C GLU A 79 -26.51 -13.69 27.11
N GLU A 80 -27.59 -12.98 26.76
CA GLU A 80 -27.60 -12.02 25.66
C GLU A 80 -26.67 -10.81 25.92
N ILE A 81 -26.70 -10.24 27.13
CA ILE A 81 -25.78 -9.16 27.53
C ILE A 81 -24.33 -9.62 27.42
N GLN A 82 -24.02 -10.85 27.83
CA GLN A 82 -22.67 -11.42 27.70
C GLN A 82 -22.25 -11.59 26.24
N ASN A 83 -23.17 -12.04 25.37
CA ASN A 83 -22.90 -12.17 23.94
C ASN A 83 -22.64 -10.80 23.29
N LEU A 84 -23.50 -9.82 23.54
CA LEU A 84 -23.32 -8.45 23.06
C LEU A 84 -22.02 -7.82 23.58
N SER A 85 -21.60 -8.14 24.81
CA SER A 85 -20.31 -7.68 25.34
C SER A 85 -19.12 -8.23 24.55
N LYS A 86 -19.16 -9.51 24.15
CA LYS A 86 -18.10 -10.14 23.34
C LYS A 86 -18.06 -9.56 21.93
N GLU A 87 -19.23 -9.36 21.32
CA GLU A 87 -19.36 -8.76 19.99
C GLU A 87 -18.83 -7.32 19.99
N ARG A 88 -19.19 -6.53 21.01
CA ARG A 88 -18.62 -5.19 21.20
C ARG A 88 -17.10 -5.21 21.31
N GLU A 89 -16.53 -6.12 22.08
CA GLU A 89 -15.07 -6.25 22.21
C GLU A 89 -14.42 -6.63 20.87
N HIS A 90 -15.02 -7.56 20.14
CA HIS A 90 -14.57 -7.95 18.81
C HIS A 90 -14.57 -6.75 17.84
N LEU A 91 -15.68 -6.01 17.76
CA LEU A 91 -15.77 -4.82 16.92
C LEU A 91 -14.77 -3.74 17.31
N LEU A 92 -14.55 -3.50 18.61
CA LEU A 92 -13.53 -2.55 19.07
C LEU A 92 -12.13 -2.96 18.64
N ASN A 93 -11.81 -4.26 18.68
CA ASN A 93 -10.54 -4.78 18.19
C ASN A 93 -10.42 -4.62 16.68
N GLN A 94 -11.50 -4.80 15.91
CA GLN A 94 -11.52 -4.49 14.48
C GLN A 94 -11.26 -3.00 14.22
N CYS A 95 -11.99 -2.09 14.90
CA CYS A 95 -11.77 -0.64 14.76
C CYS A 95 -10.32 -0.26 15.01
N ARG A 96 -9.70 -0.78 16.08
CA ARG A 96 -8.29 -0.54 16.39
C ARG A 96 -7.34 -1.03 15.30
N ARG A 97 -7.67 -2.13 14.60
CA ARG A 97 -6.88 -2.60 13.45
C ARG A 97 -7.00 -1.62 12.29
N TRP A 98 -8.21 -1.21 11.94
CA TRP A 98 -8.45 -0.24 10.87
C TRP A 98 -7.83 1.12 11.15
N GLU A 99 -7.85 1.59 12.40
CA GLU A 99 -7.17 2.84 12.80
C GLU A 99 -5.65 2.78 12.56
N LYS A 100 -5.02 1.64 12.89
CA LYS A 100 -3.58 1.43 12.61
C LYS A 100 -3.30 1.40 11.12
N GLU A 101 -4.19 0.77 10.36
CA GLU A 101 -4.08 0.66 8.91
C GLU A 101 -4.23 2.02 8.21
N CYS A 102 -5.20 2.84 8.62
CA CYS A 102 -5.34 4.23 8.16
C CYS A 102 -4.08 5.04 8.49
N ALA A 103 -3.53 4.90 9.71
CA ALA A 103 -2.31 5.60 10.10
C ALA A 103 -1.09 5.17 9.26
N LEU A 104 -1.03 3.93 8.78
CA LEU A 104 0.01 3.49 7.84
C LEU A 104 -0.18 4.14 6.47
N TYR A 105 -1.41 4.18 5.94
CA TYR A 105 -1.69 4.87 4.69
C TYR A 105 -1.37 6.36 4.71
N ASP A 106 -1.66 7.04 5.82
CA ASP A 106 -1.30 8.46 5.96
C ASP A 106 0.22 8.67 5.93
N ARG A 107 0.98 7.83 6.64
CA ARG A 107 2.45 7.87 6.60
C ARG A 107 3.01 7.55 5.21
N ASP A 108 2.49 6.53 4.54
CA ASP A 108 2.92 6.16 3.19
C ASP A 108 2.66 7.32 2.22
N ARG A 109 1.51 8.00 2.34
CA ARG A 109 1.18 9.20 1.53
C ARG A 109 2.14 10.34 1.80
N GLU A 110 2.47 10.62 3.06
CA GLU A 110 3.43 11.66 3.45
C GLU A 110 4.82 11.37 2.88
N ALA A 111 5.30 10.12 3.01
CA ALA A 111 6.60 9.70 2.48
C ALA A 111 6.67 9.82 0.94
N LEU A 112 5.58 9.48 0.24
CA LEU A 112 5.51 9.66 -1.22
C LEU A 112 5.52 11.13 -1.63
N MET A 113 4.88 12.00 -0.84
CA MET A 113 4.90 13.44 -1.08
C MET A 113 6.30 14.03 -0.89
N GLU A 114 6.99 13.64 0.19
CA GLU A 114 8.39 14.03 0.42
C GLU A 114 9.30 13.56 -0.71
N PHE A 115 9.15 12.31 -1.15
CA PHE A 115 9.91 11.79 -2.29
C PHE A 115 9.66 12.57 -3.57
N GLY A 116 8.41 12.98 -3.83
CA GLY A 116 8.06 13.84 -4.96
C GLY A 116 8.78 15.18 -4.89
N ASN A 117 8.77 15.85 -3.74
CA ASN A 117 9.47 17.11 -3.53
C ASN A 117 10.99 16.96 -3.75
N ASP A 118 11.60 15.90 -3.21
CA ASP A 118 13.04 15.62 -3.39
C ASP A 118 13.41 15.32 -4.85
N ALA A 119 12.53 14.66 -5.60
CA ALA A 119 12.73 14.43 -7.02
C ALA A 119 12.65 15.73 -7.83
N ASP A 120 11.67 16.59 -7.53
CA ASP A 120 11.50 17.89 -8.17
C ASP A 120 12.69 18.82 -7.90
N GLU A 121 13.20 18.87 -6.66
CA GLU A 121 14.38 19.66 -6.33
C GLU A 121 15.63 19.15 -7.08
N ARG A 122 15.85 17.82 -7.14
CA ARG A 122 16.95 17.26 -7.94
C ARG A 122 16.82 17.57 -9.43
N ALA A 123 15.61 17.58 -9.98
CA ALA A 123 15.37 17.97 -11.36
C ALA A 123 15.75 19.43 -11.60
N LYS A 124 15.32 20.35 -10.72
CA LYS A 124 15.70 21.77 -10.79
C LYS A 124 17.21 21.99 -10.70
N GLU A 125 17.89 21.28 -9.80
CA GLU A 125 19.36 21.34 -9.68
C GLU A 125 20.07 20.82 -10.95
N ALA A 126 19.55 19.78 -11.58
CA ALA A 126 20.09 19.26 -12.83
C ALA A 126 19.87 20.24 -14.00
N GLU A 127 18.68 20.84 -14.09
CA GLU A 127 18.38 21.88 -15.08
C GLU A 127 19.28 23.11 -14.91
N ALA A 128 19.49 23.57 -13.68
CA ALA A 128 20.40 24.68 -13.39
C ALA A 128 21.84 24.38 -13.84
N ARG A 129 22.37 23.18 -13.52
CA ARG A 129 23.71 22.75 -13.96
C ARG A 129 23.83 22.63 -15.47
N ALA A 130 22.80 22.11 -16.14
CA ALA A 130 22.77 22.02 -17.60
C ALA A 130 22.81 23.41 -18.23
N LEU A 131 22.03 24.36 -17.72
CA LEU A 131 22.02 25.74 -18.18
C LEU A 131 23.38 26.43 -17.99
N GLU A 132 24.02 26.24 -16.84
CA GLU A 132 25.38 26.75 -16.58
C GLU A 132 26.42 26.18 -17.57
N ALA A 133 26.33 24.87 -17.85
CA ALA A 133 27.19 24.21 -18.83
C ALA A 133 26.94 24.73 -20.25
N GLU A 134 25.67 24.90 -20.67
CA GLU A 134 25.30 25.49 -21.95
C GLU A 134 25.85 26.91 -22.10
N ASN A 135 25.72 27.73 -21.06
CA ASN A 135 26.27 29.09 -21.04
C ASN A 135 27.80 29.10 -21.17
N SER A 136 28.48 28.18 -20.50
CA SER A 136 29.94 28.03 -20.57
C SER A 136 30.39 27.57 -21.96
N CYS A 137 29.71 26.58 -22.55
CA CYS A 137 29.95 26.11 -23.92
C CYS A 137 29.74 27.23 -24.94
N ARG A 138 28.69 28.05 -24.77
CA ARG A 138 28.44 29.22 -25.62
C ARG A 138 29.59 30.22 -25.55
N GLY A 139 30.06 30.56 -24.34
CA GLY A 139 31.20 31.45 -24.15
C GLY A 139 32.49 30.94 -24.82
N LEU A 140 32.82 29.67 -24.61
CA LEU A 140 34.00 29.04 -25.24
C LEU A 140 33.90 29.01 -26.79
N SER A 141 32.69 28.82 -27.32
CA SER A 141 32.45 28.86 -28.76
C SER A 141 32.70 30.27 -29.34
N GLU A 142 32.24 31.31 -28.64
CA GLU A 142 32.49 32.71 -29.02
C GLU A 142 33.98 33.06 -28.96
N GLU A 143 34.70 32.63 -27.92
CA GLU A 143 36.16 32.79 -27.81
C GLU A 143 36.91 32.07 -28.93
N LEU A 144 36.51 30.84 -29.26
CA LEU A 144 37.11 30.07 -30.34
C LEU A 144 36.95 30.76 -31.70
N GLU A 145 35.74 31.26 -32.00
CA GLU A 145 35.49 32.01 -33.24
C GLU A 145 36.29 33.34 -33.26
N TYR A 146 36.45 34.01 -32.12
CA TYR A 146 37.32 35.18 -32.00
C TYR A 146 38.78 34.85 -32.39
N TYR A 147 39.37 33.80 -31.79
CA TYR A 147 40.76 33.41 -32.08
C TYR A 147 40.95 32.92 -33.52
N LYS A 148 39.96 32.20 -34.06
CA LYS A 148 39.95 31.78 -35.46
C LYS A 148 39.95 32.98 -36.41
N HIS A 149 39.16 34.01 -36.12
CA HIS A 149 39.17 35.26 -36.89
C HIS A 149 40.49 36.03 -36.75
N GLU A 150 41.06 36.08 -35.54
CA GLU A 150 42.37 36.71 -35.32
C GLU A 150 43.50 36.00 -36.07
N PHE A 151 43.55 34.67 -36.01
CA PHE A 151 44.52 33.86 -36.74
C PHE A 151 44.41 34.10 -38.25
N LYS A 152 43.20 34.07 -38.82
CA LYS A 152 42.96 34.40 -40.23
C LYS A 152 43.48 35.80 -40.61
N ARG A 153 43.29 36.79 -39.74
CA ARG A 153 43.80 38.15 -39.99
C ARG A 153 45.32 38.20 -40.01
N ARG A 154 45.98 37.50 -39.07
CA ARG A 154 47.44 37.41 -39.01
C ARG A 154 48.01 36.71 -40.25
N THR A 155 47.44 35.57 -40.65
CA THR A 155 47.91 34.85 -41.85
C THR A 155 47.71 35.66 -43.13
N MET A 156 46.61 36.42 -43.26
CA MET A 156 46.43 37.34 -44.39
C MET A 156 47.47 38.47 -44.40
N ASN A 157 47.81 39.02 -43.23
CA ASN A 157 48.85 40.05 -43.12
C ASN A 157 50.25 39.51 -43.41
N GLU A 158 50.58 38.31 -42.92
CA GLU A 158 51.85 37.61 -43.21
C GLU A 158 51.98 37.30 -44.71
N ALA A 159 50.90 36.83 -45.35
CA ALA A 159 50.88 36.59 -46.79
C ALA A 159 51.13 37.87 -47.59
N LYS A 160 50.49 38.99 -47.22
CA LYS A 160 50.73 40.31 -47.83
C LYS A 160 52.17 40.76 -47.65
N ALA A 161 52.73 40.65 -46.44
CA ALA A 161 54.12 41.00 -46.17
C ALA A 161 55.10 40.13 -46.96
N ALA A 162 54.81 38.83 -47.12
CA ALA A 162 55.61 37.92 -47.94
C ALA A 162 55.58 38.31 -49.44
N GLU A 163 54.42 38.71 -49.95
CA GLU A 163 54.25 39.21 -51.31
C GLU A 163 55.04 40.52 -51.52
N GLU A 164 54.91 41.48 -50.61
CA GLU A 164 55.69 42.73 -50.63
C GLU A 164 57.20 42.47 -50.59
N LEU A 165 57.67 41.54 -49.74
CA LEU A 165 59.07 41.14 -49.68
C LEU A 165 59.55 40.52 -50.99
N LEU A 166 58.70 39.77 -51.69
CA LEU A 166 59.03 39.17 -52.99
C LEU A 166 59.21 40.26 -54.05
N VAL A 167 58.29 41.23 -54.10
CA VAL A 167 58.39 42.41 -54.98
C VAL A 167 59.67 43.21 -54.70
N LEU A 168 60.01 43.44 -53.42
CA LEU A 168 61.24 44.13 -53.05
C LEU A 168 62.51 43.36 -53.44
N ARG A 169 62.51 42.02 -53.32
CA ARG A 169 63.63 41.18 -53.79
C ARG A 169 63.81 41.29 -55.29
N GLN A 170 62.74 41.17 -56.07
CA GLN A 170 62.79 41.35 -57.53
C GLN A 170 63.36 42.73 -57.88
N ARG A 171 62.90 43.78 -57.22
CA ARG A 171 63.41 45.13 -57.44
C ARG A 171 64.89 45.28 -57.08
N LYS A 172 65.33 44.63 -56.00
CA LYS A 172 66.74 44.59 -55.63
C LYS A 172 67.59 43.90 -56.70
N GLU A 173 67.13 42.76 -57.22
CA GLU A 173 67.80 42.02 -58.30
C GLU A 173 67.89 42.86 -59.58
N GLU A 174 66.82 43.56 -59.97
CA GLU A 174 66.83 44.52 -61.09
C GLU A 174 67.88 45.62 -60.89
N LEU A 175 67.96 46.20 -59.68
CA LEU A 175 68.94 47.25 -59.36
C LEU A 175 70.37 46.70 -59.31
N GLU A 176 70.59 45.48 -58.83
CA GLU A 176 71.91 44.82 -58.84
C GLU A 176 72.37 44.53 -60.28
N LEU A 177 71.46 44.07 -61.16
CA LEU A 177 71.72 43.93 -62.59
C LEU A 177 72.08 45.27 -63.23
N ALA A 178 71.31 46.33 -62.95
CA ALA A 178 71.61 47.68 -63.44
C ALA A 178 72.98 48.19 -62.92
N ARG A 179 73.36 47.88 -61.68
CA ARG A 179 74.67 48.22 -61.12
C ARG A 179 75.80 47.47 -61.82
N LEU A 180 75.63 46.18 -62.11
CA LEU A 180 76.62 45.39 -62.86
C LEU A 180 76.77 45.89 -64.31
N GLN A 181 75.70 46.41 -64.92
CA GLN A 181 75.74 47.05 -66.23
C GLN A 181 76.43 48.43 -66.22
N GLY A 182 76.48 49.12 -65.07
CA GLY A 182 77.16 50.41 -64.89
C GLY A 182 78.66 50.31 -64.52
N CYS A 183 79.18 49.10 -64.27
CA CYS A 183 80.59 48.86 -63.95
C CYS A 183 81.30 48.15 -65.10
N SER A 184 81.30 48.75 -66.29
CA SER A 184 82.14 48.34 -67.43
C SER A 184 83.34 49.26 -67.64
N ASP A 185 83.78 50.01 -66.62
CA ASP A 185 85.02 50.80 -66.67
C ASP A 185 85.65 50.88 -65.27
N ASN A 186 86.37 49.82 -64.86
CA ASN A 186 87.69 49.89 -64.23
C ASN A 186 88.09 48.51 -63.68
N HIS A 187 89.13 47.96 -64.30
CA HIS A 187 89.89 46.78 -63.90
C HIS A 187 90.47 46.93 -62.49
N LEU A 188 90.42 45.86 -61.69
CA LEU A 188 91.60 45.28 -61.01
C LEU A 188 91.25 43.93 -60.37
N ALA A 189 92.10 42.95 -60.66
CA ALA A 189 92.03 41.58 -60.20
C ALA A 189 92.27 41.46 -58.68
N CYS A 190 91.62 40.49 -58.04
CA CYS A 190 92.10 39.95 -56.77
C CYS A 190 91.74 38.46 -56.66
N SER A 191 92.74 37.63 -56.97
CA SER A 191 92.83 36.23 -56.61
C SER A 191 93.26 36.11 -55.15
N GLN A 192 92.47 35.46 -54.30
CA GLN A 192 93.00 34.56 -53.26
C GLN A 192 91.90 33.75 -52.58
N CYS A 193 92.22 32.46 -52.42
CA CYS A 193 91.44 31.41 -51.82
C CYS A 193 91.42 31.43 -50.29
N SER A 194 90.48 30.63 -49.76
CA SER A 194 90.61 29.79 -48.57
C SER A 194 90.49 30.46 -47.20
N SER A 195 89.47 30.08 -46.42
CA SER A 195 89.48 28.90 -45.53
C SER A 195 88.53 29.06 -44.32
N VAL A 196 88.23 27.91 -43.68
CA VAL A 196 87.94 27.72 -42.24
C VAL A 196 86.47 27.48 -41.82
N ARG A 197 86.17 26.19 -41.58
CA ARG A 197 85.59 25.51 -40.38
C ARG A 197 84.17 25.90 -39.91
N GLU A 198 83.20 25.00 -39.76
CA GLU A 198 83.01 23.78 -38.92
C GLU A 198 81.96 24.05 -37.82
N ASN A 199 81.06 23.05 -37.65
CA ASN A 199 80.35 22.63 -36.43
C ASN A 199 79.16 23.45 -35.89
N LYS A 200 77.98 22.83 -35.80
CA LYS A 200 77.58 22.00 -34.64
C LYS A 200 76.24 21.26 -34.82
N GLU A 201 76.24 20.03 -34.30
CA GLU A 201 75.15 19.11 -33.99
C GLU A 201 74.26 19.57 -32.82
N THR A 202 73.03 19.04 -32.77
CA THR A 202 72.38 18.27 -31.66
C THR A 202 71.00 17.81 -32.18
N GLY A 203 70.70 16.51 -32.36
CA GLY A 203 70.35 15.51 -31.33
C GLY A 203 68.84 15.63 -30.97
N SER A 204 67.94 14.72 -31.34
CA SER A 204 67.50 13.56 -30.52
C SER A 204 66.10 13.14 -31.06
N CYS A 205 65.86 11.93 -31.61
CA CYS A 205 65.56 10.63 -30.98
C CYS A 205 64.04 10.35 -30.78
N LEU A 206 63.59 9.24 -31.39
CA LEU A 206 62.43 8.37 -31.02
C LEU A 206 61.02 8.94 -31.29
N LEU A 207 60.03 8.21 -31.83
CA LEU A 207 59.68 6.82 -31.59
C LEU A 207 58.86 6.23 -32.78
N SER A 208 59.03 4.93 -32.93
CA SER A 208 58.31 3.98 -33.79
C SER A 208 56.78 3.98 -33.68
N THR A 209 56.10 3.82 -34.83
CA THR A 209 54.87 3.01 -34.96
C THR A 209 54.82 2.34 -36.34
N VAL A 210 55.29 1.09 -36.36
CA VAL A 210 54.63 -0.18 -36.79
C VAL A 210 53.41 -0.07 -37.73
N PRO A 211 53.29 -1.01 -38.70
CA PRO A 211 52.42 -0.88 -39.88
C PRO A 211 50.96 -1.32 -39.65
N ASP A 212 50.11 -0.82 -40.55
CA ASP A 212 48.76 -1.31 -40.80
C ASP A 212 48.75 -2.80 -41.16
N ASP A 213 48.33 -3.64 -40.22
CA ASP A 213 47.78 -4.97 -40.51
C ASP A 213 46.25 -4.88 -40.53
N SER A 214 45.72 -4.53 -41.69
CA SER A 214 44.34 -4.80 -42.08
C SER A 214 44.13 -6.31 -42.25
N SER A 215 43.92 -7.02 -41.15
CA SER A 215 43.40 -8.39 -41.16
C SER A 215 41.88 -8.40 -41.36
N GLY A 216 41.46 -8.51 -42.62
CA GLY A 216 40.08 -8.71 -43.05
C GLY A 216 39.56 -10.14 -42.79
N VAL A 217 39.77 -10.69 -41.59
CA VAL A 217 39.25 -12.01 -41.21
C VAL A 217 38.42 -11.85 -39.95
N GLY A 218 37.13 -11.57 -40.12
CA GLY A 218 36.19 -11.50 -39.00
C GLY A 218 34.74 -11.17 -39.38
N THR A 219 34.49 -10.75 -40.62
CA THR A 219 33.13 -10.39 -41.07
C THR A 219 32.25 -11.61 -41.38
N ILE A 220 32.82 -12.74 -41.80
CA ILE A 220 32.02 -13.92 -42.21
C ILE A 220 31.54 -14.72 -40.99
N GLU A 221 32.36 -14.88 -39.96
CA GLU A 221 32.00 -15.64 -38.75
C GLU A 221 31.02 -14.87 -37.85
N GLU A 222 31.18 -13.55 -37.68
CA GLU A 222 30.25 -12.74 -36.85
C GLU A 222 28.83 -12.67 -37.46
N VAL A 223 28.72 -12.56 -38.78
CA VAL A 223 27.42 -12.54 -39.49
C VAL A 223 26.73 -13.91 -39.44
N GLN A 224 27.48 -15.00 -39.55
CA GLN A 224 26.95 -16.37 -39.41
C GLN A 224 26.47 -16.70 -37.99
N ILE A 225 26.91 -15.96 -36.97
CA ILE A 225 26.48 -16.13 -35.56
C ILE A 225 25.29 -15.24 -35.22
N LEU A 226 25.27 -14.00 -35.71
CA LEU A 226 24.15 -13.06 -35.48
C LEU A 226 22.86 -13.57 -36.14
N GLN A 227 22.95 -14.24 -37.28
CA GLN A 227 21.79 -14.77 -37.99
C GLN A 227 20.99 -15.83 -37.20
N PRO A 228 21.58 -16.89 -36.62
CA PRO A 228 20.87 -17.84 -35.76
C PRO A 228 20.38 -17.23 -34.44
N VAL A 229 21.12 -16.29 -33.83
CA VAL A 229 20.65 -15.58 -32.62
C VAL A 229 19.42 -14.72 -32.94
N MET A 230 19.45 -13.93 -34.02
CA MET A 230 18.30 -13.16 -34.48
C MET A 230 17.13 -14.06 -34.90
N SER A 231 17.41 -15.18 -35.56
CA SER A 231 16.38 -16.14 -35.98
C SER A 231 15.75 -16.85 -34.77
N SER A 232 16.53 -17.13 -33.71
CA SER A 232 16.05 -17.69 -32.45
C SER A 232 15.21 -16.69 -31.65
N ILE A 233 15.63 -15.41 -31.59
CA ILE A 233 14.85 -14.32 -30.98
C ILE A 233 13.52 -14.13 -31.73
N LEU A 234 13.55 -14.11 -33.07
CA LEU A 234 12.35 -13.98 -33.90
C LEU A 234 11.44 -15.21 -33.84
N ALA A 235 12.00 -16.42 -33.72
CA ALA A 235 11.23 -17.65 -33.58
C ALA A 235 10.58 -17.78 -32.19
N LYS A 236 11.30 -17.41 -31.11
CA LYS A 236 10.76 -17.38 -29.73
C LYS A 236 9.75 -16.25 -29.52
N ALA A 237 9.87 -15.13 -30.23
CA ALA A 237 8.85 -14.07 -30.24
C ALA A 237 7.46 -14.58 -30.71
N ASN A 238 7.42 -15.71 -31.44
CA ASN A 238 6.21 -16.31 -31.98
C ASN A 238 5.74 -17.58 -31.24
N SER A 239 6.40 -17.99 -30.15
CA SER A 239 5.97 -19.14 -29.34
C SER A 239 6.26 -18.94 -27.86
N THR A 240 5.23 -18.56 -27.12
CA THR A 240 5.22 -18.51 -25.66
C THR A 240 4.99 -19.91 -25.08
N ARG A 241 5.96 -20.43 -24.30
CA ARG A 241 5.71 -21.11 -23.01
C ARG A 241 6.99 -21.55 -22.30
N GLN A 242 7.12 -21.01 -21.08
CA GLN A 242 7.77 -21.51 -19.87
C GLN A 242 9.29 -21.82 -19.88
N LEU A 243 10.03 -21.06 -19.06
CA LEU A 243 10.77 -21.62 -17.92
C LEU A 243 11.19 -20.51 -16.95
N LYS A 244 11.11 -20.86 -15.68
CA LYS A 244 11.41 -20.07 -14.49
C LYS A 244 12.93 -19.97 -14.35
N ASP A 245 13.45 -18.76 -14.11
CA ASP A 245 14.46 -18.46 -13.09
C ASP A 245 14.93 -17.01 -13.20
N GLU A 246 14.96 -16.35 -12.04
CA GLU A 246 15.60 -15.06 -11.79
C GLU A 246 17.12 -15.28 -11.79
N VAL A 247 17.74 -15.20 -12.96
CA VAL A 247 19.18 -14.96 -13.05
C VAL A 247 19.36 -13.64 -13.79
N ALA A 248 19.98 -12.68 -13.10
CA ALA A 248 20.25 -11.34 -13.60
C ALA A 248 20.76 -11.35 -15.04
N ALA A 249 20.22 -10.46 -15.86
CA ALA A 249 20.53 -10.32 -17.29
C ALA A 249 22.02 -10.07 -17.52
N ASN A 250 22.77 -11.15 -17.69
CA ASN A 250 24.15 -11.13 -18.13
C ASN A 250 24.17 -11.57 -19.59
N PRO A 251 24.70 -10.75 -20.53
CA PRO A 251 24.78 -11.11 -21.95
C PRO A 251 25.52 -12.44 -22.19
N ARG A 252 26.43 -12.81 -21.28
CA ARG A 252 27.08 -14.13 -21.27
C ARG A 252 26.12 -15.27 -20.95
N SER A 253 25.25 -15.08 -19.97
CA SER A 253 24.24 -16.06 -19.58
C SER A 253 23.17 -16.24 -20.66
N PHE A 254 22.85 -15.17 -21.39
CA PHE A 254 22.00 -15.23 -22.58
C PHE A 254 22.62 -16.13 -23.68
N LEU A 255 23.90 -15.93 -24.01
CA LEU A 255 24.59 -16.80 -24.97
C LEU A 255 24.72 -18.24 -24.47
N GLU A 256 25.01 -18.44 -23.20
CA GLU A 256 25.16 -19.74 -22.56
C GLU A 256 23.86 -20.57 -22.64
N ALA A 257 22.71 -19.92 -22.46
CA ALA A 257 21.39 -20.55 -22.61
C ALA A 257 21.07 -20.96 -24.06
N HIS A 258 21.75 -20.37 -25.06
CA HIS A 258 21.51 -20.61 -26.48
C HIS A 258 22.57 -21.48 -27.16
N MET A 259 23.79 -21.55 -26.62
CA MET A 259 24.97 -22.19 -27.24
C MET A 259 25.71 -23.18 -26.31
N GLY A 260 25.34 -23.28 -25.03
CA GLY A 260 26.02 -24.10 -24.01
C GLY A 260 27.25 -23.43 -23.38
N GLN A 261 27.75 -23.97 -22.26
CA GLN A 261 28.81 -23.38 -21.42
C GLN A 261 30.20 -23.29 -22.10
N GLU A 262 30.65 -24.41 -22.66
CA GLU A 262 32.00 -24.58 -23.22
C GLU A 262 32.29 -23.69 -24.44
N PRO A 263 31.39 -23.57 -25.44
CA PRO A 263 31.60 -22.69 -26.60
C PRO A 263 31.45 -21.21 -26.22
N CYS A 264 30.52 -20.88 -25.31
CA CYS A 264 30.19 -19.51 -24.93
C CYS A 264 31.38 -18.76 -24.32
N GLN A 265 32.17 -19.41 -23.45
CA GLN A 265 33.25 -18.72 -22.74
C GLN A 265 34.44 -18.38 -23.66
N ARG A 266 34.77 -19.25 -24.62
CA ARG A 266 35.79 -19.00 -25.63
C ARG A 266 35.34 -17.92 -26.61
N LEU A 267 34.10 -18.04 -27.08
CA LEU A 267 33.50 -17.11 -28.05
C LEU A 267 33.33 -15.71 -27.46
N TRP A 268 32.84 -15.57 -26.22
CA TRP A 268 32.67 -14.26 -25.59
C TRP A 268 33.98 -13.47 -25.49
N LYS A 269 35.11 -14.16 -25.29
CA LYS A 269 36.43 -13.50 -25.22
C LYS A 269 36.88 -12.99 -26.59
N SER A 270 36.52 -13.67 -27.69
CA SER A 270 36.90 -13.29 -29.06
C SER A 270 35.95 -12.30 -29.74
N LEU A 271 34.76 -12.04 -29.19
CA LEU A 271 33.81 -11.08 -29.75
C LEU A 271 34.28 -9.63 -29.65
N LYS A 272 34.07 -8.86 -30.72
CA LYS A 272 34.28 -7.39 -30.73
C LYS A 272 33.34 -6.69 -29.73
N PRO A 273 33.72 -5.50 -29.21
CA PRO A 273 32.89 -4.73 -28.29
C PRO A 273 31.47 -4.49 -28.81
N LEU A 274 31.32 -4.06 -30.07
CA LEU A 274 30.02 -3.82 -30.69
C LEU A 274 29.12 -5.06 -30.70
N THR A 275 29.68 -6.25 -30.95
CA THR A 275 28.94 -7.51 -30.95
C THR A 275 28.47 -7.89 -29.55
N LYS A 276 29.24 -7.55 -28.52
CA LYS A 276 28.86 -7.71 -27.11
C LYS A 276 27.73 -6.77 -26.72
N ASP A 277 27.73 -5.53 -27.21
CA ASP A 277 26.67 -4.55 -26.97
C ASP A 277 25.35 -4.97 -27.63
N ILE A 278 25.40 -5.49 -28.86
CA ILE A 278 24.22 -6.05 -29.55
C ILE A 278 23.63 -7.23 -28.76
N LEU A 279 24.47 -8.10 -28.22
CA LEU A 279 24.02 -9.23 -27.39
C LEU A 279 23.46 -8.76 -26.04
N ALA A 280 23.98 -7.68 -25.48
CA ALA A 280 23.43 -7.07 -24.27
C ALA A 280 22.04 -6.49 -24.52
N LEU A 281 21.87 -5.75 -25.64
CA LEU A 281 20.57 -5.26 -26.08
C LEU A 281 19.60 -6.40 -26.36
N ALA A 282 20.04 -7.49 -26.98
CA ALA A 282 19.20 -8.66 -27.22
C ALA A 282 18.70 -9.31 -25.91
N ALA A 283 19.57 -9.42 -24.89
CA ALA A 283 19.20 -9.93 -23.58
C ALA A 283 18.20 -9.01 -22.86
N GLU A 284 18.38 -7.69 -22.97
CA GLU A 284 17.46 -6.70 -22.42
C GLU A 284 16.08 -6.76 -23.11
N VAL A 285 16.04 -6.92 -24.43
CA VAL A 285 14.79 -7.09 -25.19
C VAL A 285 14.05 -8.36 -24.75
N GLU A 286 14.76 -9.48 -24.51
CA GLU A 286 14.13 -10.71 -24.01
C GLU A 286 13.54 -10.53 -22.59
N LEU A 287 14.23 -9.78 -21.72
CA LEU A 287 13.74 -9.47 -20.38
C LEU A 287 12.49 -8.59 -20.44
N LEU A 288 12.54 -7.49 -21.20
CA LEU A 288 11.40 -6.59 -21.40
C LEU A 288 10.20 -7.32 -22.01
N GLN A 289 10.43 -8.31 -22.88
CA GLN A 289 9.37 -9.14 -23.44
C GLN A 289 8.71 -10.03 -22.38
N LYS A 290 9.47 -10.58 -21.43
CA LYS A 290 8.92 -11.33 -20.28
C LYS A 290 8.12 -10.41 -19.36
N ASP A 291 8.67 -9.25 -19.02
CA ASP A 291 8.00 -8.26 -18.17
C ASP A 291 6.69 -7.77 -18.79
N LYS A 292 6.68 -7.52 -20.11
CA LYS A 292 5.48 -7.21 -20.86
C LYS A 292 4.39 -8.29 -20.74
N GLU A 293 4.77 -9.57 -20.78
CA GLU A 293 3.81 -10.67 -20.62
C GLU A 293 3.26 -10.73 -19.19
N HIS A 294 4.13 -10.56 -18.19
CA HIS A 294 3.72 -10.49 -16.78
C HIS A 294 2.75 -9.33 -16.53
N LEU A 295 3.07 -8.14 -17.07
CA LEU A 295 2.19 -6.98 -16.97
C LEU A 295 0.85 -7.21 -17.66
N ARG A 296 0.83 -7.91 -18.81
CA ARG A 296 -0.42 -8.26 -19.49
C ARG A 296 -1.30 -9.19 -18.63
N ILE A 297 -0.71 -10.20 -18.00
CA ILE A 297 -1.43 -11.11 -17.09
C ILE A 297 -1.98 -10.35 -15.88
N ASN A 298 -1.16 -9.49 -15.27
CA ASN A 298 -1.56 -8.70 -14.11
C ASN A 298 -2.68 -7.71 -14.46
N LEU A 299 -2.61 -7.07 -15.63
CA LEU A 299 -3.66 -6.18 -16.11
C LEU A 299 -4.98 -6.94 -16.28
N HIS A 300 -4.95 -8.10 -16.94
CA HIS A 300 -6.16 -8.91 -17.13
C HIS A 300 -6.77 -9.34 -15.78
N ARG A 301 -5.93 -9.73 -14.81
CA ARG A 301 -6.39 -10.05 -13.45
C ARG A 301 -7.03 -8.84 -12.76
N ALA A 302 -6.41 -7.67 -12.86
CA ALA A 302 -6.95 -6.44 -12.28
C ALA A 302 -8.30 -6.05 -12.91
N GLU A 303 -8.47 -6.25 -14.21
CA GLU A 303 -9.75 -6.02 -14.91
C GLU A 303 -10.86 -6.94 -14.39
N GLU A 304 -10.58 -8.23 -14.15
CA GLU A 304 -11.56 -9.16 -13.57
C GLU A 304 -11.88 -8.82 -12.11
N GLU A 305 -10.89 -8.41 -11.30
CA GLU A 305 -11.12 -7.96 -9.92
C GLU A 305 -12.02 -6.71 -9.88
N VAL A 306 -11.81 -5.75 -10.79
CA VAL A 306 -12.68 -4.56 -10.94
C VAL A 306 -14.11 -4.95 -11.30
N LYS A 307 -14.29 -5.95 -12.16
CA LYS A 307 -15.61 -6.43 -12.56
C LYS A 307 -16.37 -7.06 -11.39
N VAL A 308 -15.71 -7.90 -10.59
CA VAL A 308 -16.30 -8.48 -9.37
C VAL A 308 -16.69 -7.38 -8.39
N LEU A 309 -15.78 -6.43 -8.12
CA LEU A 309 -16.07 -5.29 -7.23
C LEU A 309 -17.23 -4.42 -7.72
N PHE A 310 -17.39 -4.27 -9.03
CA PHE A 310 -18.53 -3.56 -9.61
C PHE A 310 -19.86 -4.29 -9.37
N GLU A 311 -19.88 -5.62 -9.51
CA GLU A 311 -21.04 -6.45 -9.23
C GLU A 311 -21.42 -6.41 -7.74
N GLU A 312 -20.44 -6.53 -6.85
CA GLU A 312 -20.64 -6.41 -5.40
C GLU A 312 -21.20 -5.04 -5.01
N ASN A 313 -20.63 -3.96 -5.55
CA ASN A 313 -21.14 -2.61 -5.33
C ASN A 313 -22.59 -2.44 -5.81
N ASN A 314 -22.97 -3.06 -6.93
CA ASN A 314 -24.35 -3.05 -7.40
C ASN A 314 -25.32 -3.77 -6.44
N VAL A 315 -24.89 -4.89 -5.86
CA VAL A 315 -25.70 -5.61 -4.85
C VAL A 315 -25.84 -4.76 -3.59
N LEU A 316 -24.74 -4.22 -3.07
CA LEU A 316 -24.74 -3.33 -1.91
C LEU A 316 -25.63 -2.10 -2.14
N HIS A 317 -25.58 -1.49 -3.32
CA HIS A 317 -26.44 -0.35 -3.66
C HIS A 317 -27.93 -0.73 -3.67
N LYS A 318 -28.29 -1.92 -4.19
CA LYS A 318 -29.67 -2.42 -4.14
C LYS A 318 -30.14 -2.63 -2.69
N GLU A 319 -29.30 -3.21 -1.84
CA GLU A 319 -29.61 -3.41 -0.41
C GLU A 319 -29.72 -2.06 0.34
N TYR A 320 -28.80 -1.13 0.11
CA TYR A 320 -28.88 0.23 0.66
C TYR A 320 -30.21 0.90 0.29
N LYS A 321 -30.64 0.79 -0.97
CA LYS A 321 -31.92 1.35 -1.43
C LYS A 321 -33.13 0.66 -0.79
N LYS A 322 -33.08 -0.65 -0.54
CA LYS A 322 -34.13 -1.37 0.20
C LYS A 322 -34.20 -0.90 1.65
N LEU A 323 -33.07 -0.80 2.33
CA LEU A 323 -32.97 -0.37 3.71
C LEU A 323 -33.50 1.07 3.89
N LEU A 324 -33.14 1.97 2.97
CA LEU A 324 -33.63 3.34 2.98
C LEU A 324 -35.16 3.43 2.84
N ARG A 325 -35.75 2.58 1.98
CA ARG A 325 -37.22 2.48 1.85
C ARG A 325 -37.86 1.95 3.11
N GLN A 326 -37.26 0.95 3.76
CA GLN A 326 -37.75 0.40 5.02
C GLN A 326 -37.71 1.44 6.15
N CYS A 327 -36.58 2.14 6.33
CA CYS A 327 -36.45 3.20 7.33
C CYS A 327 -37.46 4.34 7.09
N THR A 328 -37.76 4.65 5.82
CA THR A 328 -38.81 5.64 5.48
C THR A 328 -40.20 5.14 5.87
N ARG A 329 -40.51 3.85 5.65
CA ARG A 329 -41.80 3.24 6.05
C ARG A 329 -41.96 3.18 7.57
N GLU A 330 -40.92 2.81 8.29
CA GLU A 330 -40.92 2.75 9.76
C GLU A 330 -41.13 4.15 10.37
N LYS A 331 -40.47 5.19 9.83
CA LYS A 331 -40.72 6.58 10.22
C LYS A 331 -42.16 7.03 9.98
N ASN A 332 -42.79 6.57 8.90
CA ASN A 332 -44.18 6.90 8.60
C ASN A 332 -45.19 6.14 9.47
N HIS A 333 -44.83 4.96 10.02
CA HIS A 333 -45.68 4.20 10.94
C HIS A 333 -45.69 4.74 12.38
N VAL A 334 -44.56 5.29 12.88
CA VAL A 334 -44.47 5.88 14.22
C VAL A 334 -45.34 7.15 14.37
N GLY A 335 -45.81 7.74 13.26
CA GLY A 335 -46.72 8.90 13.27
C GLY A 335 -48.22 8.57 13.38
N SER A 336 -48.64 7.30 13.35
CA SER A 336 -50.07 6.95 13.20
C SER A 336 -50.69 6.13 14.35
N GLU A 337 -49.93 5.71 15.36
CA GLU A 337 -50.46 5.06 16.56
C GLU A 337 -50.39 6.01 17.77
N GLY A 338 -51.32 6.96 17.82
CA GLY A 338 -51.32 7.96 18.88
C GLY A 338 -52.54 8.86 18.87
N LYS A 339 -53.75 8.26 18.94
CA LYS A 339 -54.97 9.00 19.24
C LYS A 339 -55.80 8.26 20.27
N HIS A 340 -55.49 8.46 21.55
CA HIS A 340 -56.47 8.69 22.61
C HIS A 340 -55.79 9.41 23.78
N ALA A 341 -56.56 10.28 24.45
CA ALA A 341 -56.29 11.01 25.70
C ALA A 341 -55.54 12.37 25.62
N THR A 342 -56.36 13.42 25.53
CA THR A 342 -56.34 14.67 26.33
C THR A 342 -55.16 14.89 27.30
N SER A 343 -54.45 16.03 27.17
CA SER A 343 -54.41 17.10 28.18
C SER A 343 -53.32 18.17 27.91
N VAL A 344 -53.78 19.44 27.99
CA VAL A 344 -53.15 20.67 28.51
C VAL A 344 -51.70 21.05 28.13
N SER A 345 -51.63 22.08 27.26
CA SER A 345 -50.88 23.35 27.39
C SER A 345 -49.62 23.42 28.29
N ALA A 346 -48.45 23.63 27.69
CA ALA A 346 -47.52 24.70 28.06
C ALA A 346 -46.48 25.00 26.97
N LYS A 347 -46.24 26.29 26.76
CA LYS A 347 -45.31 26.95 25.82
C LYS A 347 -43.85 26.70 26.26
N GLY A 348 -42.98 26.23 25.36
CA GLY A 348 -41.54 26.11 25.65
C GLY A 348 -40.68 26.01 24.38
N LYS A 349 -39.83 27.01 24.16
CA LYS A 349 -38.98 27.20 22.97
C LYS A 349 -37.69 26.36 23.05
N ARG A 350 -37.29 25.86 21.87
CA ARG A 350 -35.93 25.76 21.30
C ARG A 350 -35.04 24.52 21.54
N LYS A 351 -34.55 24.09 20.37
CA LYS A 351 -33.22 23.54 19.98
C LYS A 351 -33.07 22.01 19.90
N SER A 352 -33.09 21.60 18.63
CA SER A 352 -32.64 20.37 18.00
C SER A 352 -31.24 19.89 18.41
N SER A 353 -31.13 18.59 18.67
CA SER A 353 -30.05 17.74 18.14
C SER A 353 -30.42 16.25 18.28
N PRO A 354 -30.66 15.49 17.19
CA PRO A 354 -30.73 14.04 17.26
C PRO A 354 -29.32 13.47 17.18
N ARG A 355 -28.88 12.92 18.31
CA ARG A 355 -27.79 11.97 18.44
C ARG A 355 -28.05 10.79 17.47
N THR A 356 -27.09 10.49 16.63
CA THR A 356 -27.04 9.27 15.79
C THR A 356 -27.09 8.02 16.68
N PRO A 357 -28.02 7.06 16.47
CA PRO A 357 -27.82 5.70 16.93
C PRO A 357 -26.97 4.97 15.87
N SER A 358 -25.74 4.68 16.26
CA SER A 358 -24.86 3.72 15.64
C SER A 358 -25.51 2.34 15.59
N SER A 359 -25.26 1.66 14.46
CA SER A 359 -25.50 0.25 14.14
C SER A 359 -24.97 -0.72 15.20
N PRO A 360 -25.52 -1.94 15.25
CA PRO A 360 -24.77 -3.13 14.79
C PRO A 360 -25.70 -4.07 13.99
N ASP A 361 -25.32 -5.18 13.36
CA ASP A 361 -24.08 -5.90 13.16
C ASP A 361 -24.30 -6.76 11.90
N ARG A 362 -23.30 -6.89 11.03
CA ARG A 362 -23.22 -8.01 10.08
C ARG A 362 -21.76 -8.43 10.07
N THR A 363 -21.50 -9.46 10.86
CA THR A 363 -20.27 -10.25 10.91
C THR A 363 -19.86 -10.69 9.50
N VAL A 364 -18.81 -10.05 8.98
CA VAL A 364 -18.06 -10.56 7.83
C VAL A 364 -16.78 -11.18 8.38
N GLU A 365 -16.76 -12.51 8.37
CA GLU A 365 -15.65 -13.33 8.82
C GLU A 365 -14.61 -13.43 7.69
N PHE A 366 -13.60 -12.56 7.71
CA PHE A 366 -12.41 -12.70 6.88
C PHE A 366 -11.33 -13.43 7.68
N CYS A 367 -11.24 -14.74 7.47
CA CYS A 367 -10.08 -15.56 7.86
C CYS A 367 -9.06 -15.56 6.71
N GLY A 368 -8.07 -14.68 6.78
CA GLY A 368 -6.80 -14.76 6.05
C GLY A 368 -5.66 -14.42 7.02
N PRO A 369 -4.43 -14.94 6.85
CA PRO A 369 -3.37 -14.80 7.85
C PRO A 369 -2.97 -13.33 8.01
N ASP A 370 -3.50 -12.73 9.08
CA ASP A 370 -3.23 -11.38 9.57
C ASP A 370 -1.76 -11.26 10.00
N SER A 371 -0.89 -10.82 9.09
CA SER A 371 0.33 -10.09 9.47
C SER A 371 0.14 -8.62 9.15
N PRO A 372 0.26 -7.70 10.12
CA PRO A 372 0.22 -6.28 9.84
C PRO A 372 1.32 -5.97 8.82
N ARG A 373 0.94 -5.36 7.69
CA ARG A 373 1.91 -4.96 6.67
C ARG A 373 2.93 -4.00 7.29
N GLN A 374 4.20 -4.18 6.95
CA GLN A 374 5.24 -3.25 7.38
C GLN A 374 5.10 -1.94 6.58
N PRO A 375 5.41 -0.78 7.19
CA PRO A 375 5.48 0.48 6.46
C PRO A 375 6.47 0.35 5.29
N LEU A 376 6.18 1.04 4.19
CA LEU A 376 7.08 1.04 3.03
C LEU A 376 8.46 1.54 3.49
N SER A 377 9.50 0.75 3.21
CA SER A 377 10.88 1.18 3.47
C SER A 377 11.18 2.40 2.59
N PRO A 378 11.94 3.40 3.07
CA PRO A 378 12.37 4.51 2.23
C PRO A 378 13.05 3.95 0.97
N LEU A 379 12.53 4.31 -0.21
CA LEU A 379 13.12 3.92 -1.47
C LEU A 379 14.55 4.44 -1.50
N GLN A 380 15.52 3.53 -1.60
CA GLN A 380 16.93 3.91 -1.63
C GLN A 380 17.15 4.90 -2.77
N GLN A 381 17.76 6.04 -2.45
CA GLN A 381 18.20 7.00 -3.43
C GLN A 381 19.25 6.31 -4.32
N ASN A 382 18.83 5.83 -5.49
CA ASN A 382 19.73 5.42 -6.57
C ASN A 382 20.34 6.69 -7.17
N SER A 383 21.25 7.32 -6.43
CA SER A 383 22.06 8.43 -6.93
C SER A 383 23.39 7.88 -7.47
N PRO A 384 23.83 8.24 -8.69
CA PRO A 384 25.05 7.67 -9.31
C PRO A 384 26.37 8.07 -8.63
N ASP A 385 26.36 8.94 -7.63
CA ASP A 385 27.57 9.64 -7.18
C ASP A 385 28.42 8.91 -6.11
N SER A 386 28.10 7.66 -5.75
CA SER A 386 28.87 6.93 -4.71
C SER A 386 30.06 6.09 -5.21
N ARG A 387 30.34 6.03 -6.52
CA ARG A 387 31.46 5.22 -7.06
C ARG A 387 32.81 5.93 -7.15
N MET A 388 32.89 7.23 -6.90
CA MET A 388 34.18 7.92 -6.84
C MET A 388 34.61 8.07 -5.39
N ARG A 389 35.32 7.06 -4.83
CA ARG A 389 36.38 7.15 -3.81
C ARG A 389 36.56 5.78 -3.14
N LYS A 390 37.30 4.89 -3.80
CA LYS A 390 38.19 3.96 -3.08
C LYS A 390 39.58 4.13 -3.66
N LYS A 391 40.52 4.37 -2.75
CA LYS A 391 41.95 4.62 -2.98
C LYS A 391 42.60 3.50 -3.78
#